data_AF-A0A933NSJ7-F1
#
_entry.id   AF-A0A933NSJ7-F1
#
_cell.length_a   1.000
_cell.length_b   1.000
_cell.length_c   1.000
_cell.angle_alpha   90.00
_cell.angle_beta   90.00
_cell.angle_gamma   90.00
#
_symmetry.space_group_name_H-M   'P 1'
#
loop_
_entity.id
_entity.type
_entity.pdbx_description
1 polymer ?
#
loop_
_entity_poly.entity_id
_entity_poly.type
_entity_poly.pdbx_seq_one_letter_code
_entity_poly.pdbx_strand_id
1 'polypeptide(L)'
;MTRDQSGEGRFRWLHAKPGAADELLAAAVAHHGDTAWVHSRAELIEAGWFGPVVSQPVAARFGDVALVPHQPISFHDPDDNGPYPLICRHGSLTSAEMLVPLLAAQRE
;
A
#
# COMPACT_ATOMS: atom_id res chain seq x y z
N MET A 1 -11.89 4.22 -13.91
CA MET A 1 -10.42 4.05 -14.01
C MET A 1 -9.93 2.74 -13.40
N THR A 2 -10.35 2.38 -12.18
CA THR A 2 -9.98 1.10 -11.53
C THR A 2 -10.68 -0.10 -12.19
N ARG A 3 -9.96 -1.22 -12.33
CA ARG A 3 -10.45 -2.54 -12.74
C ARG A 3 -10.75 -3.41 -11.54
N ASP A 4 -9.82 -3.46 -10.60
CA ASP A 4 -9.86 -4.28 -9.38
C ASP A 4 -8.91 -3.69 -8.32
N GLN A 5 -8.90 -4.24 -7.12
CA GLN A 5 -7.98 -3.87 -6.06
C GLN A 5 -7.36 -5.09 -5.37
N SER A 6 -6.24 -4.89 -4.68
CA SER A 6 -5.64 -5.91 -3.83
C SER A 6 -4.94 -5.29 -2.62
N GLY A 7 -4.43 -6.15 -1.73
CA GLY A 7 -3.86 -5.71 -0.47
C GLY A 7 -4.92 -5.53 0.61
N GLU A 8 -4.58 -4.76 1.65
CA GLU A 8 -5.38 -4.59 2.86
C GLU A 8 -5.65 -3.10 3.09
N GLY A 9 -6.66 -2.72 3.88
CA GLY A 9 -7.05 -1.32 4.07
C GLY A 9 -5.96 -0.33 4.53
N ARG A 10 -4.84 -0.80 5.12
CA ARG A 10 -3.64 -0.03 5.48
C ARG A 10 -2.57 -0.02 4.39
N PHE A 11 -2.68 -0.83 3.35
CA PHE A 11 -1.86 -0.79 2.15
C PHE A 11 -2.66 -1.36 0.98
N ARG A 12 -3.23 -0.47 0.16
CA ARG A 12 -4.06 -0.87 -0.99
C ARG A 12 -3.32 -0.70 -2.29
N TRP A 13 -3.48 -1.69 -3.16
CA TRP A 13 -3.17 -1.58 -4.57
C TRP A 13 -4.45 -1.36 -5.37
N LEU A 14 -4.46 -0.31 -6.18
CA LEU A 14 -5.46 -0.12 -7.23
C LEU A 14 -4.90 -0.61 -8.56
N HIS A 15 -5.65 -1.45 -9.26
CA HIS A 15 -5.29 -1.96 -10.59
C HIS A 15 -6.04 -1.16 -11.64
N ALA A 16 -5.33 -0.51 -12.54
CA ALA A 16 -5.94 0.31 -13.58
C ALA A 16 -6.57 -0.56 -14.68
N LYS A 17 -7.61 -0.02 -15.32
CA LYS A 17 -7.99 -0.48 -16.67
C LYS A 17 -6.83 -0.20 -17.64
N PRO A 18 -6.67 -0.98 -18.72
CA PRO A 18 -5.59 -0.76 -19.69
C PRO A 18 -5.55 0.70 -20.17
N GLY A 19 -4.38 1.34 -20.08
CA GLY A 19 -4.16 2.73 -20.50
C GLY A 19 -4.62 3.81 -19.52
N ALA A 20 -5.16 3.46 -18.34
CA ALA A 20 -5.73 4.42 -17.40
C ALA A 20 -4.89 4.64 -16.12
N ALA A 21 -3.62 4.19 -16.08
CA ALA A 21 -2.80 4.24 -14.87
C ALA A 21 -2.51 5.67 -14.39
N ASP A 22 -2.16 6.57 -15.31
CA ASP A 22 -1.83 7.96 -14.96
C ASP A 22 -3.07 8.74 -14.50
N GLU A 23 -4.21 8.53 -15.17
CA GLU A 23 -5.50 9.09 -14.76
C GLU A 23 -5.91 8.57 -13.38
N LEU A 24 -5.71 7.27 -13.12
CA LEU A 24 -5.96 6.66 -11.83
C LEU A 24 -5.08 7.26 -10.74
N LEU A 25 -3.79 7.46 -11.01
CA LEU A 25 -2.87 8.08 -10.06
C LEU A 25 -3.30 9.50 -9.73
N ALA A 26 -3.58 10.33 -10.74
CA ALA A 26 -3.99 11.71 -10.55
C ALA A 26 -5.28 11.80 -9.72
N ALA A 27 -6.27 10.96 -10.02
CA ALA A 27 -7.52 10.90 -9.26
C ALA A 27 -7.28 10.40 -7.83
N ALA A 28 -6.47 9.37 -7.63
CA ALA A 28 -6.14 8.84 -6.31
C ALA A 28 -5.45 9.90 -5.43
N VAL A 29 -4.50 10.65 -6.00
CA VAL A 29 -3.85 11.78 -5.31
C VAL A 29 -4.89 12.82 -4.92
N ALA A 30 -5.76 13.22 -5.84
CA ALA A 30 -6.79 14.23 -5.57
C ALA A 30 -7.78 13.82 -4.47
N HIS A 31 -8.10 12.53 -4.34
CA HIS A 31 -9.10 12.05 -3.37
C HIS A 31 -8.50 11.60 -2.03
N HIS A 32 -7.25 11.13 -2.03
CA HIS A 32 -6.65 10.47 -0.87
C HIS A 32 -5.36 11.10 -0.37
N GLY A 33 -4.77 12.05 -1.11
CA GLY A 33 -3.48 12.67 -0.76
C GLY A 33 -3.43 13.35 0.61
N ASP A 34 -4.57 13.77 1.15
CA ASP A 34 -4.66 14.35 2.50
C ASP A 34 -4.52 13.32 3.63
N THR A 35 -4.72 12.04 3.32
CA THR A 35 -4.84 10.95 4.32
C THR A 35 -3.92 9.75 4.06
N ALA A 36 -3.37 9.65 2.85
CA ALA A 36 -2.51 8.57 2.42
C ALA A 36 -1.38 9.08 1.53
N TRP A 37 -0.22 8.44 1.63
CA TRP A 37 0.79 8.53 0.58
C TRP A 37 0.26 7.77 -0.63
N VAL A 38 0.22 8.45 -1.77
CA VAL A 38 -0.26 7.89 -3.03
C VAL A 38 0.89 7.85 -4.01
N HIS A 39 1.23 6.67 -4.48
CA HIS A 39 2.39 6.46 -5.35
C HIS A 39 2.05 5.52 -6.50
N SER A 40 2.66 5.76 -7.66
CA SER A 40 2.68 4.78 -8.73
C SER A 40 3.55 3.58 -8.36
N ARG A 41 3.32 2.45 -9.03
CA ARG A 41 4.20 1.28 -8.94
C ARG A 41 5.66 1.62 -9.25
N ALA A 42 5.89 2.45 -10.27
CA ALA A 42 7.24 2.82 -10.70
C ALA A 42 7.97 3.60 -9.61
N GLU A 43 7.31 4.60 -9.01
CA GLU A 43 7.86 5.40 -7.92
C GLU A 43 8.23 4.52 -6.71
N LEU A 44 7.39 3.56 -6.34
CA LEU A 44 7.68 2.68 -5.20
C LEU A 44 8.86 1.73 -5.46
N ILE A 45 8.99 1.22 -6.68
CA ILE A 45 10.12 0.38 -7.08
C ILE A 45 11.41 1.21 -7.10
N GLU A 46 11.36 2.41 -7.68
CA GLU A 46 12.51 3.34 -7.73
C GLU A 46 12.95 3.78 -6.33
N ALA A 47 12.00 4.06 -5.44
CA ALA A 47 12.25 4.37 -4.04
C ALA A 47 12.75 3.16 -3.22
N GLY A 48 12.84 1.97 -3.82
CA GLY A 48 13.44 0.78 -3.19
C GLY A 48 12.57 0.14 -2.09
N TRP A 49 11.25 0.41 -2.07
CA TRP A 49 10.37 -0.08 -1.01
C TRP A 49 10.31 -1.61 -0.93
N PHE A 50 10.57 -2.29 -2.04
CA PHE A 50 10.55 -3.76 -2.13
C PHE A 50 11.95 -4.37 -2.13
N GLY A 51 12.96 -3.58 -1.75
CA GLY A 51 14.37 -3.95 -1.80
C GLY A 51 15.06 -3.52 -3.09
N PRO A 52 16.37 -3.82 -3.22
CA PRO A 52 17.21 -3.28 -4.28
C PRO A 52 16.94 -3.87 -5.67
N VAL A 53 16.26 -5.01 -5.74
CA VAL A 53 15.95 -5.70 -7.01
C VAL A 53 14.52 -6.23 -6.96
N VAL A 54 13.71 -5.79 -7.93
CA VAL A 54 12.37 -6.32 -8.16
C VAL A 54 12.36 -7.05 -9.50
N SER A 55 12.14 -8.36 -9.49
CA SER A 55 12.04 -9.13 -10.73
C SER A 55 10.71 -8.87 -11.45
N GLN A 56 10.70 -9.05 -12.78
CA GLN A 56 9.49 -8.84 -13.58
C GLN A 56 8.28 -9.67 -13.10
N PRO A 57 8.41 -10.96 -12.72
CA PRO A 57 7.28 -11.72 -12.19
C PRO A 57 6.73 -11.17 -10.87
N VAL A 58 7.58 -10.54 -10.04
CA VAL A 58 7.15 -9.90 -8.79
C VAL A 58 6.44 -8.57 -9.09
N ALA A 59 7.04 -7.72 -9.93
CA ALA A 59 6.45 -6.44 -10.32
C ALA A 59 5.06 -6.61 -10.98
N ALA A 60 4.85 -7.70 -11.72
CA ALA A 60 3.57 -8.04 -12.34
C ALA A 60 2.44 -8.33 -11.34
N ARG A 61 2.76 -8.60 -10.06
CA ARG A 61 1.77 -8.81 -8.99
C ARG A 61 1.35 -7.52 -8.29
N PHE A 62 2.10 -6.45 -8.47
CA PHE A 62 1.78 -5.14 -7.89
C PHE A 62 0.67 -4.46 -8.70
N GLY A 63 -0.22 -3.75 -8.01
CA GLY A 63 -1.13 -2.81 -8.68
C GLY A 63 -0.39 -1.66 -9.33
N ASP A 64 -1.13 -0.75 -9.95
CA ASP A 64 -0.56 0.38 -10.67
C ASP A 64 -0.39 1.61 -9.75
N VAL A 65 -1.27 1.74 -8.75
CA VAL A 65 -1.24 2.82 -7.75
C VAL A 65 -1.37 2.22 -6.35
N ALA A 66 -0.47 2.60 -5.45
CA ALA A 66 -0.57 2.26 -4.04
C ALA A 66 -1.22 3.40 -3.26
N LEU A 67 -2.13 3.06 -2.34
CA LEU A 67 -2.64 3.95 -1.30
C LEU A 67 -2.12 3.45 0.04
N VAL A 68 -1.39 4.30 0.75
CA VAL A 68 -0.69 3.95 1.99
C VAL A 68 -1.07 4.97 3.07
N PRO A 69 -2.16 4.73 3.85
CA PRO A 69 -2.67 5.69 4.83
C PRO A 69 -1.66 6.12 5.89
N HIS A 70 -1.33 7.41 5.96
CA HIS A 70 -0.52 7.95 7.06
C HIS A 70 -1.38 8.42 8.25
N GLN A 71 -2.67 8.70 8.01
CA GLN A 71 -3.65 8.95 9.06
C GLN A 71 -4.13 7.64 9.69
N PRO A 72 -4.71 7.65 10.91
CA PRO A 72 -5.22 6.46 11.60
C PRO A 72 -6.56 5.97 11.02
N ILE A 73 -6.60 5.71 9.71
CA ILE A 73 -7.78 5.25 8.96
C ILE A 73 -7.50 3.93 8.22
N SER A 74 -8.53 3.18 7.86
CA SER A 74 -8.38 2.01 7.00
C SER A 74 -9.33 2.15 5.82
N PHE A 75 -8.87 1.84 4.62
CA PHE A 75 -9.76 1.72 3.48
C PHE A 75 -10.61 0.46 3.63
N HIS A 76 -11.92 0.64 3.65
CA HIS A 76 -12.89 -0.45 3.70
C HIS A 76 -13.52 -0.61 2.33
N ASP A 77 -13.62 -1.85 1.85
CA ASP A 77 -14.37 -2.19 0.65
C ASP A 77 -15.44 -3.22 1.02
N PRO A 78 -16.73 -2.98 0.70
CA PRO A 78 -17.79 -3.97 0.91
C PRO A 78 -17.55 -5.32 0.22
N ASP A 79 -16.78 -5.34 -0.86
CA ASP A 79 -16.48 -6.55 -1.64
C ASP A 79 -15.23 -7.30 -1.12
N ASP A 80 -14.54 -6.77 -0.09
CA ASP A 80 -13.47 -7.50 0.60
C ASP A 80 -14.04 -8.72 1.33
N ASN A 81 -13.67 -9.89 0.85
CA ASN A 81 -14.21 -11.20 1.21
C ASN A 81 -13.39 -11.94 2.29
N GLY A 82 -12.52 -11.25 3.02
CA GLY A 82 -11.77 -11.80 4.16
C GLY A 82 -12.44 -11.55 5.52
N PRO A 83 -11.95 -12.19 6.61
CA PRO A 83 -12.54 -12.06 7.93
C PRO A 83 -12.14 -10.72 8.56
N TYR A 84 -13.03 -9.73 8.51
CA TYR A 84 -12.64 -8.33 8.75
C TYR A 84 -13.37 -7.49 9.82
N PRO A 85 -14.10 -8.04 10.82
CA PRO A 85 -14.42 -7.27 12.02
C PRO A 85 -13.17 -7.18 12.92
N LEU A 86 -12.13 -6.51 12.44
CA LEU A 86 -10.88 -6.28 13.16
C LEU A 86 -10.99 -4.96 13.93
N ILE A 87 -10.64 -5.00 15.21
CA ILE A 87 -10.58 -3.79 16.07
C ILE A 87 -9.40 -2.90 15.64
N CYS A 88 -8.27 -3.51 15.25
CA CYS A 88 -7.05 -2.81 14.85
C CYS A 88 -6.45 -3.45 13.59
N ARG A 89 -5.74 -2.63 12.80
CA ARG A 89 -5.01 -3.02 11.58
C ARG A 89 -3.63 -2.35 11.56
N HIS A 90 -2.67 -2.95 10.89
CA HIS A 90 -1.36 -2.37 10.61
C HIS A 90 -0.94 -2.76 9.18
N GLY A 91 0.01 -2.04 8.61
CA GLY A 91 0.55 -2.36 7.28
C GLY A 91 0.98 -1.14 6.46
N SER A 92 0.68 0.07 6.95
CA SER A 92 1.20 1.31 6.39
C SER A 92 2.58 1.63 6.99
N LEU A 93 3.16 2.76 6.58
CA LEU A 93 4.52 3.17 6.90
C LEU A 93 4.64 4.15 8.07
N THR A 94 3.62 4.28 8.91
CA THR A 94 3.76 5.11 10.11
C THR A 94 4.75 4.46 11.08
N SER A 95 5.43 5.28 11.91
CA SER A 95 6.34 4.76 12.94
C SER A 95 5.63 3.82 13.93
N ALA A 96 4.34 4.06 14.20
CA ALA A 96 3.52 3.22 15.06
C ALA A 96 3.28 1.80 14.48
N GLU A 97 3.38 1.63 13.16
CA GLU A 97 3.18 0.34 12.49
C GLU A 97 4.48 -0.38 12.15
N MET A 98 5.55 0.38 11.89
CA MET A 98 6.82 -0.18 11.41
C MET A 98 7.82 -0.52 12.53
N LEU A 99 7.77 0.18 13.67
CA LEU A 99 8.76 -0.02 14.73
C LEU A 99 8.36 -1.18 15.65
N VAL A 100 9.09 -2.28 15.54
CA VAL A 100 8.95 -3.45 16.43
C VAL A 100 10.14 -3.51 17.39
N PRO A 101 9.92 -3.50 18.72
CA PRO A 101 11.02 -3.55 19.68
C PRO A 101 11.84 -4.84 19.55
N LEU A 102 13.17 -4.69 19.53
CA LEU A 102 14.13 -5.80 19.61
C LEU A 102 14.86 -5.72 20.96
N LEU A 103 14.69 -6.75 21.79
CA LEU A 103 15.43 -6.90 23.04
C LEU A 103 16.57 -7.89 22.83
N ALA A 104 17.78 -7.48 23.17
CA ALA A 104 18.98 -8.30 23.07
C ALA A 104 19.81 -8.22 24.36
N ALA A 105 20.47 -9.32 24.71
CA ALA A 105 21.40 -9.41 25.83
C ALA A 105 22.61 -10.24 25.41
N GLN A 106 23.78 -9.88 25.91
CA GLN A 106 25.01 -10.64 25.75
C GLN A 106 25.57 -10.95 27.14
N ARG A 107 26.14 -12.15 27.31
CA ARG A 107 26.90 -12.51 28.50
C ARG A 107 28.38 -12.25 28.21
N GLU A 108 29.11 -11.76 29.20
CA GLU A 108 30.58 -11.71 29.17
C GLU A 108 31.18 -13.13 29.09
#